data_AF-A0A4Y8Y5X0-F1
#
_entry.id   AF-A0A4Y8Y5X0-F1
#
_cell.length_a   1.000
_cell.length_b   1.000
_cell.length_c   1.000
_cell.angle_alpha   90.00
_cell.angle_beta   90.00
_cell.angle_gamma   90.00
#
_symmetry.space_group_name_H-M   'P 1'
#
loop_
_entity.id
_entity.type
_entity.pdbx_description
1 polymer ?
#
loop_
_entity_poly.entity_id
_entity_poly.type
_entity_poly.pdbx_seq_one_letter_code
_entity_poly.pdbx_strand_id
1 'polypeptide(L)'
;MIRFRFGLTPVHDIQPWGGDTPSLSWFSLTDGWYDIEVDDRHLFRHPAGGTFVDYYVVRLWEDVLDVLPQALEPVPADLVPFMAGDHTQWLPAERPDTETAATWYGQHALDTGYLRTAPHIRWWRATAESGDDLMTVTWTPDSDSDHDGAAGRVTLPTPDFVAAVTALHHDLLAAMEERVTALEATGPPPGVHIDLPHLRHEQRDRAAWLGRALERACDTDWAAVRAGARLLVPPPPP
;
A
#
# COMPACT_ATOMS: atom_id res chain seq x y z
N MET A 1 1.93 6.92 15.44
CA MET A 1 1.06 7.56 14.43
C MET A 1 1.64 7.34 13.04
N ILE A 2 0.79 7.08 12.06
CA ILE A 2 1.13 6.86 10.64
C ILE A 2 0.66 8.05 9.79
N ARG A 3 1.44 8.43 8.77
CA ARG A 3 1.06 9.43 7.77
C ARG A 3 1.56 9.02 6.39
N PHE A 4 0.73 9.25 5.38
CA PHE A 4 1.15 9.16 3.98
C PHE A 4 1.46 10.57 3.50
N ARG A 5 2.62 10.76 2.90
CA ARG A 5 3.08 12.05 2.39
C ARG A 5 3.24 11.93 0.90
N PHE A 6 2.82 12.95 0.15
CA PHE A 6 3.08 12.99 -1.27
C PHE A 6 3.12 14.43 -1.78
N GLY A 7 3.66 14.58 -2.98
CA GLY A 7 3.54 15.79 -3.77
C GLY A 7 3.52 15.42 -5.25
N LEU A 8 2.72 16.15 -6.03
CA LEU A 8 2.57 15.88 -7.46
C LEU A 8 3.44 16.84 -8.28
N THR A 9 4.17 16.30 -9.26
CA THR A 9 4.94 17.06 -10.25
C THR A 9 4.02 18.04 -10.97
N PRO A 10 4.39 19.33 -11.13
CA PRO A 10 3.57 20.29 -11.87
C PRO A 10 3.22 19.76 -13.27
N VAL A 11 1.98 19.96 -13.73
CA VAL A 11 1.47 19.35 -14.98
C VAL A 11 2.36 19.65 -16.21
N HIS A 12 3.02 20.81 -16.25
CA HIS A 12 3.91 21.20 -17.35
C HIS A 12 5.29 20.53 -17.31
N ASP A 13 5.68 19.97 -16.16
CA ASP A 13 6.95 19.26 -15.97
C ASP A 13 6.80 17.74 -16.16
N ILE A 14 5.55 17.22 -16.17
CA ILE A 14 5.28 15.79 -16.36
C ILE A 14 5.70 15.37 -17.76
N GLN A 15 6.53 14.32 -17.83
CA GLN A 15 6.93 13.72 -19.10
C GLN A 15 5.76 12.92 -19.72
N PRO A 16 5.25 13.32 -20.89
CA PRO A 16 4.18 12.59 -21.56
C PRO A 16 4.68 11.25 -22.12
N TRP A 17 3.77 10.29 -22.20
CA TRP A 17 4.07 8.95 -22.70
C TRP A 17 3.82 8.86 -24.21
N GLY A 18 4.42 7.90 -24.91
CA GLY A 18 4.00 7.56 -26.29
C GLY A 18 4.83 8.15 -27.43
N GLY A 19 6.07 8.62 -27.18
CA GLY A 19 7.03 8.97 -28.23
C GLY A 19 6.50 9.99 -29.23
N ASP A 20 6.26 9.56 -30.47
CA ASP A 20 5.74 10.40 -31.56
C ASP A 20 4.30 10.91 -31.33
N THR A 21 3.53 10.26 -30.45
CA THR A 21 2.21 10.70 -30.01
C THR A 21 2.20 10.88 -28.49
N PRO A 22 2.77 11.99 -27.98
CA PRO A 22 2.82 12.28 -26.55
C PRO A 22 1.41 12.34 -25.96
N SER A 23 1.17 11.64 -24.86
CA SER A 23 -0.12 11.60 -24.18
C SER A 23 0.03 11.55 -22.66
N LEU A 24 -0.98 12.07 -21.96
CA LEU A 24 -1.11 11.95 -20.51
C LEU A 24 -2.43 11.28 -20.17
N SER A 25 -2.37 10.25 -19.33
CA SER A 25 -3.54 9.61 -18.71
C SER A 25 -3.76 10.14 -17.30
N TRP A 26 -4.87 9.74 -16.66
CA TRP A 26 -5.08 10.03 -15.23
C TRP A 26 -3.90 9.52 -14.39
N PHE A 27 -3.43 8.31 -14.67
CA PHE A 27 -2.25 7.71 -14.04
C PHE A 27 -1.01 8.59 -14.19
N SER A 28 -0.68 9.01 -15.42
CA SER A 28 0.49 9.84 -15.69
C SER A 28 0.44 11.19 -14.98
N LEU A 29 -0.77 11.74 -14.77
CA LEU A 29 -0.97 13.01 -14.05
C LEU A 29 -0.71 12.90 -12.55
N THR A 30 -0.50 11.69 -12.01
CA THR A 30 -0.09 11.47 -10.61
C THR A 30 1.42 11.34 -10.44
N ASP A 31 2.20 11.64 -11.49
CA ASP A 31 3.65 11.75 -11.39
C ASP A 31 4.06 12.68 -10.25
N GLY A 32 5.07 12.30 -9.48
CA GLY A 32 5.45 13.00 -8.26
C GLY A 32 6.25 12.13 -7.30
N TRP A 33 6.14 12.46 -6.01
CA TRP A 33 6.84 11.74 -4.95
C TRP A 33 5.91 11.32 -3.82
N TYR A 34 6.28 10.28 -3.09
CA TYR A 34 5.57 9.87 -1.88
C TYR A 34 6.48 9.26 -0.81
N ASP A 35 5.98 9.19 0.42
CA ASP A 35 6.58 8.48 1.54
C ASP A 35 5.52 8.01 2.55
N ILE A 36 5.86 7.02 3.38
CA ILE A 36 5.07 6.62 4.55
C ILE A 36 5.90 6.93 5.80
N GLU A 37 5.38 7.80 6.65
CA GLU A 37 5.97 8.15 7.94
C GLU A 37 5.26 7.36 9.06
N VAL A 38 6.03 6.68 9.90
CA VAL A 38 5.53 5.88 11.03
C VAL A 38 6.37 6.18 12.27
N ASP A 39 5.76 6.78 13.30
CA ASP A 39 6.46 7.22 14.52
C ASP A 39 7.76 7.99 14.22
N ASP A 40 7.63 9.03 13.39
CA ASP A 40 8.71 9.90 12.92
C ASP A 40 9.81 9.18 12.09
N ARG A 41 9.51 7.98 11.57
CA ARG A 41 10.40 7.22 10.67
C ARG A 41 9.84 7.21 9.25
N HIS A 42 10.67 7.57 8.29
CA HIS A 42 10.39 7.41 6.87
C HIS A 42 10.63 5.97 6.46
N LEU A 43 9.60 5.30 5.95
CA LEU A 43 9.72 3.91 5.52
C LEU A 43 10.40 3.80 4.17
N PHE A 44 10.21 4.77 3.27
CA PHE A 44 10.88 4.75 1.98
C PHE A 44 12.20 5.52 1.99
N ARG A 45 13.08 5.13 1.07
CA ARG A 45 14.29 5.86 0.74
C ARG A 45 14.37 6.07 -0.76
N HIS A 46 14.82 7.27 -1.15
CA HIS A 46 15.09 7.60 -2.54
C HIS A 46 16.39 6.92 -2.99
N PRO A 47 16.46 6.36 -4.21
CA PRO A 47 17.67 5.71 -4.74
C PRO A 47 18.94 6.60 -4.73
N ALA A 48 18.77 7.92 -4.75
CA ALA A 48 19.86 8.91 -4.70
C ALA A 48 20.16 9.45 -3.28
N GLY A 49 19.69 8.81 -2.21
CA GLY A 49 20.00 9.18 -0.82
C GLY A 49 19.01 10.11 -0.13
N GLY A 50 17.79 10.27 -0.66
CA GLY A 50 16.65 10.96 -0.04
C GLY A 50 15.70 10.03 0.72
N THR A 51 14.57 10.54 1.20
CA THR A 51 13.59 9.81 2.06
C THR A 51 12.22 9.62 1.42
N PHE A 52 12.15 9.60 0.08
CA PHE A 52 10.89 9.49 -0.66
C PHE A 52 11.07 8.70 -1.95
N VAL A 53 9.99 8.12 -2.44
CA VAL A 53 9.92 7.50 -3.76
C VAL A 53 9.58 8.58 -4.77
N ASP A 54 10.28 8.61 -5.91
CA ASP A 54 9.95 9.46 -7.07
C ASP A 54 9.27 8.56 -8.12
N TYR A 55 7.94 8.48 -8.04
CA TYR A 55 7.10 7.61 -8.84
C TYR A 55 5.63 8.04 -8.76
N TYR A 56 4.80 7.49 -9.64
CA TYR A 56 3.37 7.79 -9.69
C TYR A 56 2.67 7.51 -8.35
N VAL A 57 2.15 8.55 -7.70
CA VAL A 57 1.52 8.49 -6.37
C VAL A 57 0.30 7.56 -6.35
N VAL A 58 -0.39 7.44 -7.50
CA VAL A 58 -1.49 6.51 -7.66
C VAL A 58 -1.09 5.06 -7.35
N ARG A 59 0.17 4.65 -7.58
CA ARG A 59 0.60 3.28 -7.31
C ARG A 59 0.52 2.96 -5.83
N LEU A 60 1.15 3.78 -5.00
CA LEU A 60 1.01 3.68 -3.54
C LEU A 60 -0.47 3.66 -3.13
N TRP A 61 -1.30 4.55 -3.69
CA TRP A 61 -2.71 4.61 -3.37
C TRP A 61 -3.49 3.35 -3.79
N GLU A 62 -3.23 2.79 -4.97
CA GLU A 62 -3.80 1.53 -5.45
C GLU A 62 -3.42 0.38 -4.52
N ASP A 63 -2.13 0.27 -4.17
CA ASP A 63 -1.61 -0.80 -3.31
C ASP A 63 -2.17 -0.70 -1.88
N VAL A 64 -2.28 0.53 -1.34
CA VAL A 64 -2.92 0.80 -0.04
C VAL A 64 -4.38 0.33 -0.04
N LEU A 65 -5.14 0.66 -1.10
CA LEU A 65 -6.55 0.27 -1.18
C LEU A 65 -6.75 -1.22 -1.43
N ASP A 66 -5.82 -1.89 -2.11
CA ASP A 66 -5.91 -3.33 -2.35
C ASP A 66 -5.67 -4.15 -1.07
N VAL A 67 -4.68 -3.74 -0.26
CA VAL A 67 -4.36 -4.40 1.02
C VAL A 67 -5.33 -4.05 2.15
N LEU A 68 -5.97 -2.86 2.09
CA LEU A 68 -6.81 -2.32 3.15
C LEU A 68 -7.85 -3.30 3.71
N PRO A 69 -8.64 -4.04 2.89
CA PRO A 69 -9.68 -4.91 3.42
C PRO A 69 -9.10 -6.04 4.26
N GLN A 70 -8.01 -6.65 3.80
CA GLN A 70 -7.33 -7.72 4.52
C GLN A 70 -6.63 -7.21 5.77
N ALA A 71 -5.98 -6.04 5.68
CA ALA A 71 -5.37 -5.39 6.84
C ALA A 71 -6.39 -5.07 7.96
N LEU A 72 -7.64 -4.75 7.60
CA LEU A 72 -8.71 -4.40 8.56
C LEU A 72 -9.53 -5.60 9.05
N GLU A 73 -9.40 -6.77 8.43
CA GLU A 73 -10.00 -8.00 8.96
C GLU A 73 -9.29 -8.37 10.28
N PRO A 74 -10.02 -8.48 11.42
CA PRO A 74 -9.40 -8.81 12.69
C PRO A 74 -8.70 -10.18 12.64
N VAL A 75 -7.39 -10.19 12.82
CA VAL A 75 -6.62 -11.44 12.93
C VAL A 75 -6.99 -12.13 14.25
N PRO A 76 -7.40 -13.42 14.21
CA PRO A 76 -7.65 -14.19 15.41
C PRO A 76 -6.43 -14.22 16.33
N ALA A 77 -6.66 -14.13 17.65
CA ALA A 77 -5.59 -14.05 18.64
C ALA A 77 -4.55 -15.19 18.52
N ASP A 78 -4.98 -16.39 18.13
CA ASP A 78 -4.11 -17.55 17.95
C ASP A 78 -3.21 -17.47 16.69
N LEU A 79 -3.53 -16.59 15.74
CA LEU A 79 -2.76 -16.34 14.52
C LEU A 79 -1.87 -15.09 14.60
N VAL A 80 -2.02 -14.26 15.64
CA VAL A 80 -1.14 -13.09 15.83
C VAL A 80 0.35 -13.48 15.90
N PRO A 81 0.77 -14.56 16.60
CA PRO A 81 2.17 -14.99 16.57
C PRO A 81 2.65 -15.40 15.18
N PHE A 82 1.79 -16.00 14.36
CA PHE A 82 2.10 -16.36 12.98
C PHE A 82 2.31 -15.11 12.12
N MET A 83 1.44 -14.10 12.25
CA MET A 83 1.58 -12.80 11.57
C MET A 83 2.83 -12.03 12.01
N ALA A 84 3.15 -12.07 13.30
CA ALA A 84 4.30 -11.40 13.88
C ALA A 84 5.63 -12.13 13.65
N GLY A 85 5.58 -13.37 13.16
CA GLY A 85 6.73 -14.25 12.94
C GLY A 85 7.55 -13.92 11.70
N ASP A 86 8.77 -14.41 11.69
CA ASP A 86 9.70 -14.29 10.56
C ASP A 86 9.40 -15.38 9.52
N HIS A 87 8.84 -14.97 8.38
CA HIS A 87 8.47 -15.88 7.29
C HIS A 87 9.68 -16.52 6.59
N THR A 88 10.90 -15.99 6.76
CA THR A 88 12.11 -16.58 6.19
C THR A 88 12.48 -17.92 6.84
N GLN A 89 11.88 -18.21 8.00
CA GLN A 89 12.08 -19.46 8.74
C GLN A 89 11.03 -20.53 8.42
N TRP A 90 10.09 -20.23 7.52
CA TRP A 90 9.02 -21.15 7.19
C TRP A 90 9.51 -22.35 6.36
N LEU A 91 8.85 -23.48 6.57
CA LEU A 91 8.97 -24.62 5.67
C LEU A 91 8.35 -24.27 4.30
N PRO A 92 8.82 -24.90 3.20
CA PRO A 92 8.25 -24.69 1.87
C PRO A 92 6.73 -24.92 1.84
N ALA A 93 6.01 -23.98 1.22
CA ALA A 93 4.57 -24.06 1.02
C ALA A 93 4.22 -24.97 -0.17
N GLU A 94 4.42 -26.28 -0.03
CA GLU A 94 4.23 -27.27 -1.10
C GLU A 94 2.88 -27.99 -1.05
N ARG A 95 2.03 -27.65 -0.08
CA ARG A 95 0.71 -28.25 0.13
C ARG A 95 -0.38 -27.18 0.09
N PRO A 96 -1.60 -27.51 -0.36
CA PRO A 96 -2.69 -26.53 -0.47
C PRO A 96 -2.99 -25.76 0.82
N ASP A 97 -2.86 -26.40 1.99
CA ASP A 97 -3.04 -25.76 3.29
C ASP A 97 -1.92 -24.75 3.60
N THR A 98 -0.65 -25.13 3.38
CA THR A 98 0.50 -24.23 3.53
C THR A 98 0.50 -23.09 2.51
N GLU A 99 0.07 -23.35 1.27
CA GLU A 99 -0.13 -22.31 0.25
C GLU A 99 -1.21 -21.33 0.69
N THR A 100 -2.35 -21.82 1.20
CA THR A 100 -3.44 -20.96 1.70
C THR A 100 -2.96 -20.01 2.79
N ALA A 101 -2.22 -20.52 3.79
CA ALA A 101 -1.70 -19.69 4.86
C ALA A 101 -0.62 -18.71 4.38
N ALA A 102 0.25 -19.12 3.45
CA ALA A 102 1.27 -18.25 2.87
C ALA A 102 0.66 -17.15 1.99
N THR A 103 -0.35 -17.47 1.18
CA THR A 103 -1.10 -16.49 0.39
C THR A 103 -1.83 -15.50 1.29
N TRP A 104 -2.57 -15.98 2.30
CA TRP A 104 -3.25 -15.12 3.27
C TRP A 104 -2.26 -14.19 3.99
N TYR A 105 -1.10 -14.70 4.39
CA TYR A 105 -0.02 -13.88 4.94
C TYR A 105 0.46 -12.85 3.90
N GLY A 106 0.71 -13.23 2.65
CA GLY A 106 1.11 -12.31 1.58
C GLY A 106 0.11 -11.16 1.34
N GLN A 107 -1.19 -11.43 1.47
CA GLN A 107 -2.27 -10.45 1.28
C GLN A 107 -2.30 -9.31 2.30
N HIS A 108 -1.46 -9.36 3.34
CA HIS A 108 -1.28 -8.29 4.33
C HIS A 108 -0.06 -7.41 4.04
N ALA A 109 0.69 -7.71 2.98
CA ALA A 109 1.85 -6.94 2.55
C ALA A 109 1.45 -5.87 1.54
N LEU A 110 2.01 -4.68 1.68
CA LEU A 110 1.89 -3.63 0.68
C LEU A 110 2.77 -4.01 -0.52
N ASP A 111 2.21 -4.01 -1.73
CA ASP A 111 3.00 -4.27 -2.93
C ASP A 111 3.92 -3.08 -3.23
N THR A 112 5.22 -3.33 -3.17
CA THR A 112 6.27 -2.36 -3.50
C THR A 112 7.22 -2.91 -4.57
N GLY A 113 6.82 -3.98 -5.28
CA GLY A 113 7.67 -4.71 -6.23
C GLY A 113 8.10 -3.91 -7.46
N TYR A 114 7.46 -2.76 -7.71
CA TYR A 114 7.88 -1.79 -8.74
C TYR A 114 9.04 -0.90 -8.28
N LEU A 115 9.47 -1.00 -7.03
CA LEU A 115 10.62 -0.28 -6.47
C LEU A 115 11.85 -1.18 -6.44
N ARG A 116 13.02 -0.60 -6.73
CA ARG A 116 14.29 -1.34 -6.76
C ARG A 116 14.76 -1.79 -5.37
N THR A 117 14.52 -0.97 -4.36
CA THR A 117 14.93 -1.20 -2.97
C THR A 117 13.84 -0.63 -2.07
N ALA A 118 12.87 -1.45 -1.71
CA ALA A 118 11.76 -1.03 -0.83
C ALA A 118 11.65 -1.98 0.36
N PRO A 119 11.35 -1.46 1.55
CA PRO A 119 11.07 -2.35 2.67
C PRO A 119 9.83 -3.20 2.38
N HIS A 120 9.83 -4.41 2.93
CA HIS A 120 8.61 -5.20 3.02
C HIS A 120 7.75 -4.63 4.13
N ILE A 121 6.64 -3.98 3.76
CA ILE A 121 5.70 -3.37 4.70
C ILE A 121 4.48 -4.27 4.84
N ARG A 122 4.01 -4.47 6.07
CA ARG A 122 2.86 -5.32 6.36
C ARG A 122 1.98 -4.73 7.44
N TRP A 123 0.67 -4.88 7.27
CA TRP A 123 -0.34 -4.36 8.18
C TRP A 123 -1.32 -5.44 8.61
N TRP A 124 -1.71 -5.44 9.88
CA TRP A 124 -2.83 -6.27 10.33
C TRP A 124 -3.49 -5.69 11.57
N ARG A 125 -4.80 -5.94 11.69
CA ARG A 125 -5.61 -5.59 12.85
C ARG A 125 -5.64 -6.72 13.86
N ALA A 126 -5.54 -6.40 15.13
CA ALA A 126 -5.83 -7.33 16.22
C ALA A 126 -6.77 -6.67 17.22
N THR A 127 -7.76 -7.45 17.69
CA THR A 127 -8.66 -7.04 18.76
C THR A 127 -8.36 -7.87 20.00
N ALA A 128 -8.01 -7.23 21.11
CA ALA A 128 -7.78 -7.91 22.37
C ALA A 128 -9.10 -8.13 23.14
N GLU A 129 -9.13 -9.13 24.02
CA GLU A 129 -10.26 -9.37 24.92
C GLU A 129 -10.53 -8.16 25.85
N SER A 130 -9.51 -7.35 26.12
CA SER A 130 -9.61 -6.07 26.84
C SER A 130 -10.45 -5.01 26.10
N GLY A 131 -10.78 -5.24 24.83
CA GLY A 131 -11.49 -4.28 23.97
C GLY A 131 -10.55 -3.37 23.16
N ASP A 132 -9.24 -3.54 23.28
CA ASP A 132 -8.28 -2.79 22.47
C ASP A 132 -8.37 -3.22 21.00
N ASP A 133 -8.49 -2.25 20.10
CA ASP A 133 -8.56 -2.44 18.64
C ASP A 133 -7.40 -1.71 17.98
N LEU A 134 -6.39 -2.50 17.60
CA LEU A 134 -5.09 -1.99 17.22
C LEU A 134 -4.65 -2.50 15.85
N MET A 135 -4.13 -1.59 15.05
CA MET A 135 -3.35 -1.91 13.85
C MET A 135 -1.90 -2.10 14.22
N THR A 136 -1.27 -3.13 13.65
CA THR A 136 0.18 -3.30 13.70
C THR A 136 0.76 -3.04 12.33
N VAL A 137 1.82 -2.24 12.28
CA VAL A 137 2.59 -1.95 11.07
C VAL A 137 4.01 -2.45 11.29
N THR A 138 4.48 -3.32 10.41
CA THR A 138 5.87 -3.79 10.40
C THR A 138 6.56 -3.43 9.11
N TRP A 139 7.87 -3.22 9.19
CA TRP A 139 8.73 -3.08 8.03
C TRP A 139 10.02 -3.86 8.25
N THR A 140 10.49 -4.53 7.21
CA THR A 140 11.83 -5.12 7.16
C THR A 140 12.56 -4.58 5.93
N PRO A 141 13.88 -4.30 6.02
CA PRO A 141 14.67 -3.92 4.85
C PRO A 141 14.61 -5.00 3.78
N ASP A 142 14.82 -4.57 2.54
CA ASP A 142 15.10 -5.48 1.43
C ASP A 142 16.46 -6.17 1.66
N SER A 143 16.50 -7.49 1.58
CA SER A 143 17.72 -8.29 1.76
C SER A 143 18.77 -8.00 0.70
N ASP A 144 18.35 -7.56 -0.49
CA ASP A 144 19.24 -7.22 -1.60
C ASP A 144 19.70 -5.75 -1.55
N SER A 145 19.25 -4.99 -0.55
CA SER A 145 19.72 -3.63 -0.35
C SER A 145 21.03 -3.63 0.45
N ASP A 146 22.08 -3.03 -0.11
CA ASP A 146 23.36 -2.75 0.59
C ASP A 146 23.22 -1.75 1.77
N HIS A 147 21.99 -1.44 2.18
CA HIS A 147 21.66 -0.37 3.10
C HIS A 147 21.18 -0.92 4.45
N ASP A 148 21.78 -0.38 5.51
CA ASP A 148 21.55 -0.73 6.91
C ASP A 148 20.23 -0.13 7.45
N GLY A 149 19.10 -0.53 6.84
CA GLY A 149 17.77 -0.21 7.37
C GLY A 149 17.51 -1.05 8.63
N ALA A 150 16.97 -0.45 9.69
CA ALA A 150 16.51 -1.24 10.83
C ALA A 150 15.07 -1.72 10.58
N ALA A 151 14.84 -3.03 10.71
CA ALA A 151 13.50 -3.57 10.82
C ALA A 151 12.77 -2.94 12.02
N GLY A 152 11.45 -2.84 11.94
CA GLY A 152 10.68 -2.26 13.02
C GLY A 152 9.21 -2.62 13.00
N ARG A 153 8.56 -2.22 14.08
CA ARG A 153 7.16 -2.49 14.38
C ARG A 153 6.60 -1.33 15.19
N VAL A 154 5.38 -0.92 14.85
CA VAL A 154 4.56 -0.06 15.70
C VAL A 154 3.17 -0.66 15.83
N THR A 155 2.50 -0.29 16.90
CA THR A 155 1.08 -0.54 17.09
C THR A 155 0.37 0.79 17.33
N LEU A 156 -0.77 1.00 16.70
CA LEU A 156 -1.56 2.22 16.78
C LEU A 156 -3.06 1.91 16.80
N PRO A 157 -3.91 2.80 17.33
CA PRO A 157 -5.37 2.62 17.25
C PRO A 157 -5.83 2.44 15.81
N THR A 158 -6.72 1.47 15.56
CA THR A 158 -7.30 1.23 14.24
C THR A 158 -7.94 2.48 13.61
N PRO A 159 -8.66 3.34 14.37
CA PRO A 159 -9.19 4.59 13.83
C PRO A 159 -8.11 5.54 13.30
N ASP A 160 -6.93 5.59 13.92
CA ASP A 160 -5.83 6.47 13.48
C ASP A 160 -5.24 5.98 12.14
N PHE A 161 -5.13 4.67 11.97
CA PHE A 161 -4.70 4.08 10.70
C PHE A 161 -5.72 4.36 9.58
N VAL A 162 -7.01 4.12 9.84
CA VAL A 162 -8.09 4.38 8.88
C VAL A 162 -8.14 5.86 8.52
N ALA A 163 -7.96 6.76 9.49
CA ALA A 163 -7.91 8.19 9.25
C ALA A 163 -6.74 8.57 8.33
N ALA A 164 -5.56 7.98 8.50
CA ALA A 164 -4.41 8.24 7.64
C ALA A 164 -4.61 7.75 6.20
N VAL A 165 -5.18 6.57 6.00
CA VAL A 165 -5.54 6.05 4.66
C VAL A 165 -6.61 6.92 4.00
N THR A 166 -7.59 7.35 4.78
CA THR A 166 -8.66 8.24 4.33
C THR A 166 -8.11 9.61 3.91
N ALA A 167 -7.16 10.15 4.66
CA ALA A 167 -6.45 11.38 4.31
C ALA A 167 -5.68 11.24 2.99
N LEU A 168 -4.89 10.17 2.82
CA LEU A 168 -4.19 9.90 1.55
C LEU A 168 -5.15 9.92 0.36
N HIS A 169 -6.28 9.22 0.49
CA HIS A 169 -7.29 9.17 -0.57
C HIS A 169 -7.87 10.56 -0.85
N HIS A 170 -8.39 11.27 0.16
CA HIS A 170 -9.02 12.55 -0.06
C HIS A 170 -8.06 13.60 -0.61
N ASP A 171 -6.84 13.65 -0.09
CA ASP A 171 -5.84 14.62 -0.52
C ASP A 171 -5.41 14.36 -1.98
N LEU A 172 -5.18 13.10 -2.37
CA LEU A 172 -4.84 12.74 -3.74
C LEU A 172 -5.99 13.06 -4.71
N LEU A 173 -7.22 12.65 -4.36
CA LEU A 173 -8.38 12.85 -5.21
C LEU A 173 -8.75 14.33 -5.36
N ALA A 174 -8.56 15.15 -4.30
CA ALA A 174 -8.73 16.59 -4.37
C ALA A 174 -7.68 17.25 -5.29
N ALA A 175 -6.40 16.90 -5.12
CA ALA A 175 -5.33 17.40 -5.99
C ALA A 175 -5.56 17.02 -7.46
N MET A 176 -6.06 15.81 -7.71
CA MET A 176 -6.43 15.35 -9.06
C MET A 176 -7.67 16.06 -9.59
N GLU A 177 -8.68 16.33 -8.76
CA GLU A 177 -9.88 17.07 -9.16
C GLU A 177 -9.54 18.48 -9.66
N GLU A 178 -8.63 19.17 -8.96
CA GLU A 178 -8.11 20.48 -9.35
C GLU A 178 -7.40 20.39 -10.72
N ARG A 179 -6.53 19.39 -10.92
CA ARG A 179 -5.82 19.18 -12.20
C ARG A 179 -6.76 18.89 -13.36
N VAL A 180 -7.69 17.96 -13.17
CA VAL A 180 -8.65 17.59 -14.22
C VAL A 180 -9.52 18.79 -14.60
N THR A 181 -10.00 19.55 -13.61
CA THR A 181 -10.79 20.76 -13.85
C THR A 181 -10.00 21.84 -14.58
N ALA A 182 -8.72 22.05 -14.21
CA ALA A 182 -7.85 22.98 -14.92
C ALA A 182 -7.64 22.56 -16.38
N LEU A 183 -7.35 21.28 -16.63
CA LEU A 183 -7.15 20.74 -17.99
C LEU A 183 -8.42 20.80 -18.85
N GLU A 184 -9.60 20.62 -18.26
CA GLU A 184 -10.87 20.83 -18.97
C GLU A 184 -11.08 22.30 -19.37
N ALA A 185 -10.65 23.23 -18.52
CA ALA A 185 -10.80 24.66 -18.77
C ALA A 185 -9.78 25.21 -19.79
N THR A 186 -8.52 24.78 -19.71
CA THR A 186 -7.41 25.29 -20.54
C THR A 186 -7.12 24.44 -21.77
N GLY A 187 -7.61 23.21 -21.79
CA GLY A 187 -7.18 22.17 -22.72
C GLY A 187 -5.82 21.53 -22.33
N PRO A 188 -5.41 20.49 -23.07
CA PRO A 188 -4.13 19.81 -22.85
C PRO A 188 -2.93 20.73 -23.11
N PRO A 189 -1.75 20.42 -22.52
CA PRO A 189 -0.50 21.08 -22.89
C PRO A 189 -0.22 21.00 -24.40
N PRO A 190 0.44 22.01 -25.01
CA PRO A 190 0.73 22.00 -26.44
C PRO A 190 1.48 20.74 -26.88
N GLY A 191 0.96 20.06 -27.92
CA GLY A 191 1.58 18.84 -28.46
C GLY A 191 1.35 17.57 -27.64
N VAL A 192 0.58 17.64 -26.55
CA VAL A 192 0.22 16.48 -25.73
C VAL A 192 -1.25 16.14 -25.90
N HIS A 193 -1.55 14.87 -26.17
CA HIS A 193 -2.90 14.36 -26.25
C HIS A 193 -3.43 13.97 -24.87
N ILE A 194 -4.65 14.40 -24.55
CA ILE A 194 -5.40 13.94 -23.37
C ILE A 194 -6.85 13.73 -23.78
N ASP A 195 -7.38 12.54 -23.54
CA ASP A 195 -8.82 12.27 -23.64
C ASP A 195 -9.51 12.83 -22.38
N LEU A 196 -9.94 14.10 -22.46
CA LEU A 196 -10.58 14.79 -21.33
C LEU A 196 -11.88 14.11 -20.86
N PRO A 197 -12.79 13.65 -21.75
CA PRO A 197 -13.95 12.85 -21.32
C PRO A 197 -13.58 11.60 -20.54
N HIS A 198 -12.60 10.84 -21.01
CA HIS A 198 -12.13 9.64 -20.31
C HIS A 198 -11.47 9.99 -18.98
N LEU A 199 -10.62 11.03 -18.96
CA LEU A 199 -9.95 11.52 -17.75
C LEU A 199 -10.95 11.89 -16.65
N ARG A 200 -12.04 12.59 -17.00
CA ARG A 200 -13.10 12.96 -16.06
C ARG A 200 -13.90 11.74 -15.59
N HIS A 201 -14.13 10.78 -16.46
CA HIS A 201 -14.77 9.52 -16.09
C HIS A 201 -13.92 8.76 -15.07
N GLU A 202 -12.62 8.60 -15.34
CA GLU A 202 -11.69 7.91 -14.45
C GLU A 202 -11.59 8.61 -13.09
N GLN A 203 -11.51 9.95 -13.05
CA GLN A 203 -11.54 10.73 -11.81
C GLN A 203 -12.77 10.42 -10.94
N ARG A 204 -13.96 10.36 -11.56
CA ARG A 204 -15.22 10.06 -10.84
C ARG A 204 -15.26 8.62 -10.34
N ASP A 205 -14.80 7.67 -11.14
CA ASP A 205 -14.78 6.27 -10.69
C ASP A 205 -13.79 6.08 -9.54
N ARG A 206 -12.56 6.61 -9.65
CA ARG A 206 -11.51 6.51 -8.62
C ARG A 206 -11.91 7.15 -7.29
N ALA A 207 -12.70 8.22 -7.31
CA ALA A 207 -13.24 8.84 -6.09
C ALA A 207 -14.14 7.89 -5.26
N ALA A 208 -14.66 6.81 -5.85
CA ALA A 208 -15.46 5.81 -5.14
C ALA A 208 -14.63 4.66 -4.54
N TRP A 209 -13.34 4.52 -4.86
CA TRP A 209 -12.57 3.31 -4.57
C TRP A 209 -12.35 3.09 -3.08
N LEU A 210 -12.14 4.14 -2.27
CA LEU A 210 -11.98 3.99 -0.82
C LEU A 210 -13.22 3.38 -0.17
N GLY A 211 -14.42 3.87 -0.54
CA GLY A 211 -15.67 3.29 -0.05
C GLY A 211 -15.79 1.82 -0.41
N ARG A 212 -15.49 1.46 -1.66
CA ARG A 212 -15.49 0.06 -2.13
C ARG A 212 -14.49 -0.82 -1.36
N ALA A 213 -13.31 -0.31 -1.04
CA ALA A 213 -12.31 -1.03 -0.25
C ALA A 213 -12.79 -1.24 1.20
N LEU A 214 -13.28 -0.18 1.86
CA LEU A 214 -13.78 -0.26 3.25
C LEU A 214 -15.01 -1.17 3.40
N GLU A 215 -15.85 -1.27 2.37
CA GLU A 215 -17.04 -2.13 2.35
C GLU A 215 -16.74 -3.58 1.94
N ARG A 216 -15.53 -3.88 1.43
CA ARG A 216 -15.17 -5.22 0.98
C ARG A 216 -15.04 -6.15 2.19
N ALA A 217 -15.99 -7.08 2.31
CA ALA A 217 -15.89 -8.17 3.26
C ALA A 217 -14.81 -9.18 2.82
N CYS A 218 -13.99 -9.65 3.76
CA CYS A 218 -13.10 -10.76 3.56
C CYS A 218 -13.87 -12.08 3.81
N ASP A 219 -13.64 -13.07 2.95
CA ASP A 219 -14.18 -14.43 3.11
C ASP A 219 -13.03 -15.38 3.51
N THR A 220 -12.32 -15.02 4.57
CA THR A 220 -11.14 -15.76 5.02
C THR A 220 -11.55 -17.07 5.67
N ASP A 221 -11.11 -18.20 5.08
CA ASP A 221 -11.21 -19.52 5.71
C ASP A 221 -10.18 -19.65 6.83
N TRP A 222 -10.57 -19.19 8.02
CA TRP A 222 -9.72 -19.24 9.21
C TRP A 222 -9.32 -20.67 9.62
N ALA A 223 -10.09 -21.70 9.24
CA ALA A 223 -9.73 -23.07 9.54
C ALA A 223 -8.57 -23.53 8.65
N ALA A 224 -8.64 -23.22 7.35
CA ALA A 224 -7.56 -23.49 6.40
C ALA A 224 -6.29 -22.70 6.74
N VAL A 225 -6.40 -21.40 7.04
CA VAL A 225 -5.26 -20.57 7.46
C VAL A 225 -4.58 -21.15 8.70
N ARG A 226 -5.34 -21.55 9.73
CA ARG A 226 -4.79 -22.18 10.94
C ARG A 226 -4.08 -23.50 10.64
N ALA A 227 -4.66 -24.34 9.78
CA ALA A 227 -4.06 -25.61 9.40
C ALA A 227 -2.71 -25.39 8.70
N GLY A 228 -2.67 -24.48 7.72
CA GLY A 228 -1.44 -24.12 7.03
C GLY A 228 -0.39 -23.48 7.93
N ALA A 229 -0.77 -22.54 8.78
CA ALA A 229 0.14 -21.84 9.69
C ALA A 229 0.89 -22.81 10.63
N ARG A 230 0.20 -23.83 11.15
CA ARG A 230 0.82 -24.87 12.00
C ARG A 230 1.84 -25.74 11.26
N LEU A 231 1.72 -25.83 9.94
CA LEU A 231 2.59 -26.64 9.09
C LEU A 231 3.76 -25.84 8.51
N LEU A 232 3.59 -24.52 8.36
CA LEU A 232 4.64 -23.62 7.87
C LEU A 232 5.67 -23.30 8.95
N VAL A 233 5.24 -23.10 10.20
CA VAL A 233 6.13 -22.71 11.29
C VAL A 233 6.83 -23.96 11.86
N PRO A 234 8.18 -24.02 11.86
CA PRO A 234 8.89 -25.14 12.44
C PRO A 234 8.62 -25.23 13.96
N PRO A 235 8.61 -26.45 14.54
CA PRO A 235 8.48 -26.60 15.99
C PRO A 235 9.67 -25.94 16.70
N PRO A 236 9.48 -25.38 17.92
CA PRO A 236 10.58 -24.82 18.67
C PRO A 236 11.65 -25.89 18.93
N PRO A 237 12.95 -25.51 18.95
CA PRO A 237 14.01 -26.45 19.27
C PRO A 237 13.81 -27.05 20.67
N PRO A 238 14.23 -28.31 20.90
CA PRO A 238 14.08 -29.01 22.17
C PRO A 238 14.89 -28.41 23.32
#